data_AF-A0A811RKV6-F1
#
_entry.id   AF-A0A811RKV6-F1
#
_cell.length_a   1.000
_cell.length_b   1.000
_cell.length_c   1.000
_cell.angle_alpha   90.00
_cell.angle_beta   90.00
_cell.angle_gamma   90.00
#
_symmetry.space_group_name_H-M   'P 1'
#
loop_
_entity.id
_entity.type
_entity.pdbx_description
1 polymer ?
#
loop_
_entity_poly.entity_id
_entity_poly.type
_entity_poly.pdbx_seq_one_letter_code
_entity_poly.pdbx_strand_id
1 'polypeptide(L)'
;MGEQSLSQPKPQPLSPPPSPPASAASPAPAPASASASAASTSRTTRAAASRPKKEANPSPDPNPAKKPRLTFSIPGRPGRPLSAVGEVGVAIRHLRAADPALAAVIDAHEPPVFQCPHRPFHSLVRSILYQQLAFKAAASVYSRFLSLLGGEAGVAPDAVLALTPHQLRQIGVSPRKASYLHDLARKYADGILSDSAIVNMDDRSLAAMLTMVKGIGAWSVHMFMIFSLARPDVLPSADLGVRKGVQMLYALEDVPRPSQMDKLCERWRPYRSVGAWYMWRLIESKVPQPAPAIPVGSLALPSPDGQIMLQQQQQQQQQQTVIQMIDPLQMLPGMG
;
A
#
# COMPACT_ATOMS: atom_id res chain seq x y z
N MET A 1 -50.61 -42.26 -15.06
CA MET A 1 -49.22 -42.54 -14.59
C MET A 1 -48.35 -41.41 -15.10
N GLY A 2 -47.65 -40.58 -14.35
CA GLY A 2 -47.48 -40.35 -12.92
C GLY A 2 -46.54 -39.16 -12.81
N GLU A 3 -46.95 -38.08 -12.14
CA GLU A 3 -46.05 -36.98 -11.77
C GLU A 3 -45.12 -37.46 -10.65
N GLN A 4 -43.82 -37.16 -10.75
CA GLN A 4 -42.88 -37.26 -9.63
C GLN A 4 -42.17 -35.92 -9.42
N SER A 5 -42.56 -35.28 -8.33
CA SER A 5 -41.93 -34.14 -7.69
C SER A 5 -40.77 -34.64 -6.81
N LEU A 6 -39.55 -34.16 -7.06
CA LEU A 6 -38.38 -34.41 -6.22
C LEU A 6 -38.09 -33.16 -5.36
N SER A 7 -38.43 -33.27 -4.08
CA SER A 7 -38.12 -32.28 -3.04
C SER A 7 -36.65 -32.38 -2.61
N GLN A 8 -35.94 -31.26 -2.54
CA GLN A 8 -34.59 -31.19 -1.95
C GLN A 8 -34.64 -30.87 -0.44
N PRO A 9 -33.71 -31.39 0.38
CA PRO A 9 -33.72 -31.19 1.83
C PRO A 9 -33.06 -29.87 2.25
N LYS A 10 -33.59 -29.29 3.34
CA LYS A 10 -33.15 -28.03 3.96
C LYS A 10 -31.99 -28.29 4.94
N PRO A 11 -30.86 -27.56 4.89
CA PRO A 11 -29.76 -27.79 5.83
C PRO A 11 -30.01 -27.12 7.20
N GLN A 12 -29.71 -27.85 8.28
CA GLN A 12 -29.73 -27.39 9.68
C GLN A 12 -28.44 -26.63 10.06
N PRO A 13 -28.47 -25.74 11.07
CA PRO A 13 -27.34 -24.89 11.44
C PRO A 13 -26.26 -25.63 12.26
N LEU A 14 -25.00 -25.44 11.89
CA LEU A 14 -23.83 -25.96 12.59
C LEU A 14 -23.47 -25.09 13.81
N SER A 15 -23.18 -25.75 14.93
CA SER A 15 -22.74 -25.15 16.21
C SER A 15 -21.27 -24.69 16.17
N PRO A 16 -20.85 -23.74 17.03
CA PRO A 16 -19.53 -23.13 16.96
C PRO A 16 -18.39 -24.04 17.46
N PRO A 17 -17.18 -23.97 16.86
CA PRO A 17 -16.00 -24.73 17.30
C PRO A 17 -15.25 -24.07 18.48
N PRO A 18 -14.44 -24.85 19.22
CA PRO A 18 -13.94 -24.47 20.56
C PRO A 18 -12.66 -23.62 20.54
N SER A 19 -12.43 -22.89 21.63
CA SER A 19 -11.24 -22.05 21.84
C SER A 19 -9.96 -22.88 22.09
N PRO A 20 -8.78 -22.44 21.60
CA PRO A 20 -7.52 -23.14 21.83
C PRO A 20 -6.90 -22.87 23.22
N PRO A 21 -6.03 -23.78 23.72
CA PRO A 21 -5.58 -23.82 25.12
C PRO A 21 -4.43 -22.87 25.45
N ALA A 22 -4.28 -22.63 26.75
CA ALA A 22 -3.33 -21.69 27.37
C ALA A 22 -1.85 -22.07 27.22
N SER A 23 -1.04 -21.01 27.13
CA SER A 23 0.41 -20.95 27.04
C SER A 23 1.16 -21.66 28.18
N ALA A 24 2.26 -22.35 27.84
CA ALA A 24 3.24 -22.85 28.81
C ALA A 24 4.67 -22.40 28.42
N ALA A 25 5.16 -21.47 29.26
CA ALA A 25 6.52 -21.15 29.74
C ALA A 25 7.81 -21.57 28.98
N SER A 26 8.76 -20.61 28.96
CA SER A 26 10.18 -20.66 28.57
C SER A 26 11.06 -21.64 29.39
N PRO A 27 12.37 -21.77 29.07
CA PRO A 27 13.37 -20.95 29.80
C PRO A 27 14.54 -20.39 28.98
N ALA A 28 15.24 -19.42 29.62
CA ALA A 28 16.36 -18.59 29.17
C ALA A 28 17.72 -19.32 29.02
N PRO A 29 18.77 -18.59 28.60
CA PRO A 29 19.87 -18.37 29.56
C PRO A 29 20.43 -16.94 29.60
N ALA A 30 21.09 -16.63 30.73
CA ALA A 30 21.72 -15.36 31.12
C ALA A 30 23.28 -15.46 31.08
N PRO A 31 24.10 -14.54 31.66
CA PRO A 31 25.02 -13.69 30.91
C PRO A 31 26.52 -13.92 31.22
N ALA A 32 27.42 -13.41 30.38
CA ALA A 32 28.87 -13.44 30.62
C ALA A 32 29.46 -12.05 30.94
N SER A 33 29.77 -11.89 32.23
CA SER A 33 30.96 -11.29 32.86
C SER A 33 31.58 -9.98 32.34
N ALA A 34 31.61 -9.03 33.29
CA ALA A 34 32.52 -7.89 33.38
C ALA A 34 34.00 -8.31 33.57
N SER A 35 34.92 -7.43 33.18
CA SER A 35 36.18 -7.24 33.90
C SER A 35 36.58 -5.76 33.87
N ALA A 36 36.96 -5.28 35.04
CA ALA A 36 37.43 -3.92 35.32
C ALA A 36 38.93 -3.96 35.66
N SER A 37 39.64 -2.89 35.33
CA SER A 37 40.92 -2.46 35.94
C SER A 37 41.10 -0.98 35.54
N ALA A 38 40.94 0.00 36.43
CA ALA A 38 41.92 0.51 37.42
C ALA A 38 43.27 0.89 36.77
N ALA A 39 43.94 2.02 37.02
CA ALA A 39 43.69 3.29 37.69
C ALA A 39 44.93 4.21 37.40
N SER A 40 44.80 5.52 37.62
CA SER A 40 45.90 6.50 37.90
C SER A 40 46.80 6.91 36.70
N THR A 41 47.27 8.16 36.51
CA THR A 41 47.57 9.27 37.43
C THR A 41 47.71 10.60 36.67
N SER A 42 47.26 11.70 37.30
CA SER A 42 47.84 13.06 37.32
C SER A 42 48.13 13.86 36.03
N ARG A 43 47.61 15.09 35.96
CA ARG A 43 48.30 16.35 36.36
C ARG A 43 47.75 17.57 35.58
N THR A 44 47.11 18.48 36.32
CA THR A 44 47.24 19.97 36.37
C THR A 44 47.34 20.74 35.02
N THR A 45 46.49 21.73 34.70
CA THR A 45 46.47 23.15 35.18
C THR A 45 45.16 23.87 34.74
N ARG A 46 44.40 24.55 35.62
CA ARG A 46 44.33 26.03 35.83
C ARG A 46 43.70 26.81 34.64
N ALA A 47 42.71 27.71 34.71
CA ALA A 47 41.93 28.38 35.77
C ALA A 47 40.73 29.17 35.17
N ALA A 48 39.79 29.54 36.06
CA ALA A 48 39.00 30.79 36.14
C ALA A 48 37.95 31.11 35.04
N ALA A 49 36.77 31.68 35.30
CA ALA A 49 36.06 32.09 36.52
C ALA A 49 34.58 32.42 36.23
N SER A 50 33.69 32.04 37.15
CA SER A 50 32.55 32.76 37.78
C SER A 50 31.60 33.71 37.01
N ARG A 51 30.32 33.26 36.83
CA ARG A 51 28.98 33.74 37.34
C ARG A 51 28.70 35.26 37.56
N PRO A 52 27.43 35.74 37.81
CA PRO A 52 26.06 35.29 37.45
C PRO A 52 24.96 36.41 37.20
N LYS A 53 23.72 35.97 36.89
CA LYS A 53 22.36 36.48 37.30
C LYS A 53 21.79 37.81 36.74
N LYS A 54 20.52 37.79 36.27
CA LYS A 54 19.34 38.36 36.99
C LYS A 54 17.97 38.06 36.33
N GLU A 55 17.01 37.66 37.17
CA GLU A 55 15.55 37.62 36.95
C GLU A 55 14.91 39.03 36.99
N ALA A 56 13.78 39.22 36.31
CA ALA A 56 12.59 39.95 36.81
C ALA A 56 11.37 39.87 35.87
N ASN A 57 10.20 39.58 36.44
CA ASN A 57 8.81 39.84 36.00
C ASN A 57 8.06 40.32 37.29
N PRO A 58 6.88 41.02 37.37
CA PRO A 58 5.66 40.93 36.50
C PRO A 58 4.75 42.20 36.28
N SER A 59 3.87 42.13 35.25
CA SER A 59 2.44 42.57 35.02
C SER A 59 1.86 43.95 35.50
N PRO A 60 0.60 44.43 35.14
CA PRO A 60 -0.50 43.93 34.24
C PRO A 60 -1.27 44.96 33.33
N ASP A 61 -2.07 44.41 32.36
CA ASP A 61 -3.41 44.80 31.80
C ASP A 61 -3.71 46.08 30.95
N PRO A 62 -4.81 46.14 30.12
CA PRO A 62 -5.36 45.16 29.16
C PRO A 62 -5.87 45.82 27.81
N ASN A 63 -6.59 45.06 26.98
CA ASN A 63 -7.53 45.43 25.88
C ASN A 63 -7.08 45.14 24.41
N PRO A 64 -7.99 44.77 23.48
CA PRO A 64 -7.95 43.48 22.80
C PRO A 64 -8.07 43.64 21.27
N ALA A 65 -6.97 43.58 20.54
CA ALA A 65 -7.00 43.65 19.09
C ALA A 65 -6.78 42.28 18.46
N LYS A 66 -7.84 41.78 17.81
CA LYS A 66 -7.87 40.66 16.85
C LYS A 66 -6.54 40.52 16.10
N LYS A 67 -5.89 39.37 16.23
CA LYS A 67 -4.78 38.97 15.34
C LYS A 67 -5.17 37.73 14.55
N PRO A 68 -4.80 37.69 13.26
CA PRO A 68 -5.33 36.71 12.33
C PRO A 68 -4.86 35.32 12.73
N ARG A 69 -5.75 34.33 12.57
CA ARG A 69 -5.41 32.93 12.73
C ARG A 69 -4.38 32.59 11.65
N LEU A 70 -3.10 32.63 12.02
CA LEU A 70 -2.02 32.07 11.22
C LEU A 70 -2.29 30.57 11.13
N THR A 71 -2.98 30.16 10.06
CA THR A 71 -2.95 28.77 9.62
C THR A 71 -1.52 28.48 9.22
N PHE A 72 -0.77 27.91 10.15
CA PHE A 72 0.47 27.22 9.83
C PHE A 72 0.10 26.00 9.00
N SER A 73 -0.01 26.17 7.68
CA SER A 73 0.23 25.07 6.76
C SER A 73 1.71 24.76 6.87
N ILE A 74 2.05 23.75 7.68
CA ILE A 74 3.42 23.25 7.76
C ILE A 74 3.72 22.54 6.43
N PRO A 75 4.63 23.07 5.59
CA PRO A 75 5.09 22.35 4.41
C PRO A 75 6.01 21.22 4.86
N GLY A 76 5.74 19.99 4.43
CA GLY A 76 6.78 18.96 4.34
C GLY A 76 7.09 18.13 5.58
N ARG A 77 6.13 17.80 6.46
CA ARG A 77 6.29 16.55 7.23
C ARG A 77 6.08 15.38 6.26
N PRO A 78 7.03 14.45 6.07
CA PRO A 78 6.70 13.20 5.41
C PRO A 78 5.53 12.60 6.18
N GLY A 79 4.39 12.45 5.52
CA GLY A 79 3.17 11.93 6.16
C GLY A 79 3.52 10.60 6.83
N ARG A 80 3.03 10.41 8.06
CA ARG A 80 3.25 9.13 8.76
C ARG A 80 2.71 8.01 7.85
N PRO A 81 3.37 6.84 7.81
CA PRO A 81 2.88 5.75 6.99
C PRO A 81 1.46 5.37 7.43
N LEU A 82 0.61 4.98 6.49
CA LEU A 82 -0.77 4.57 6.74
C LEU A 82 -0.86 3.32 7.63
N SER A 83 0.23 2.56 7.76
CA SER A 83 0.36 1.44 8.69
C SER A 83 0.51 1.89 10.16
N ALA A 84 0.80 3.17 10.42
CA ALA A 84 0.88 3.69 11.77
C ALA A 84 -0.50 3.74 12.44
N VAL A 85 -0.53 3.40 13.74
CA VAL A 85 -1.76 3.36 14.53
C VAL A 85 -2.51 4.70 14.44
N GLY A 86 -3.78 4.62 14.05
CA GLY A 86 -4.71 5.75 13.95
C GLY A 86 -4.57 6.59 12.67
N GLU A 87 -3.55 6.38 11.85
CA GLU A 87 -3.26 7.24 10.69
C GLU A 87 -4.37 7.16 9.62
N VAL A 88 -4.88 5.95 9.34
CA VAL A 88 -6.04 5.76 8.45
C VAL A 88 -7.26 6.56 8.94
N GLY A 89 -7.51 6.60 10.24
CA GLY A 89 -8.61 7.38 10.81
C GLY A 89 -8.42 8.89 10.63
N VAL A 90 -7.18 9.38 10.71
CA VAL A 90 -6.84 10.78 10.40
C VAL A 90 -7.09 11.06 8.91
N ALA A 91 -6.63 10.17 8.03
CA ALA A 91 -6.82 10.26 6.59
C ALA A 91 -8.31 10.31 6.21
N ILE A 92 -9.12 9.41 6.75
CA ILE A 92 -10.56 9.37 6.52
C ILE A 92 -11.23 10.67 6.95
N ARG A 93 -10.95 11.18 8.15
CA ARG A 93 -11.52 12.46 8.62
C ARG A 93 -11.13 13.63 7.73
N HIS A 94 -9.88 13.67 7.28
CA HIS A 94 -9.38 14.68 6.34
C HIS A 94 -10.14 14.62 5.02
N LEU A 95 -10.21 13.44 4.40
CA LEU A 95 -10.85 13.25 3.09
C LEU A 95 -12.34 13.57 3.14
N ARG A 96 -13.05 13.17 4.20
CA ARG A 96 -14.46 13.52 4.41
C ARG A 96 -14.70 15.03 4.47
N ALA A 97 -13.80 15.77 5.11
CA ALA A 97 -13.91 17.23 5.22
C ALA A 97 -13.51 17.95 3.93
N ALA A 98 -12.53 17.41 3.20
CA ALA A 98 -11.97 18.03 1.99
C ALA A 98 -12.82 17.81 0.73
N ASP A 99 -13.54 16.68 0.65
CA ASP A 99 -14.31 16.30 -0.53
C ASP A 99 -15.65 15.61 -0.15
N PRO A 100 -16.77 16.35 -0.17
CA PRO A 100 -18.08 15.81 0.17
C PRO A 100 -18.55 14.65 -0.71
N ALA A 101 -18.16 14.61 -1.99
CA ALA A 101 -18.51 13.50 -2.88
C ALA A 101 -17.81 12.21 -2.40
N LEU A 102 -16.53 12.33 -2.02
CA LEU A 102 -15.77 11.20 -1.48
C LEU A 102 -16.28 10.78 -0.10
N ALA A 103 -16.79 11.71 0.71
CA ALA A 103 -17.36 11.39 2.02
C ALA A 103 -18.50 10.36 1.93
N ALA A 104 -19.38 10.48 0.92
CA ALA A 104 -20.46 9.51 0.70
C ALA A 104 -19.92 8.10 0.36
N VAL A 105 -18.85 8.03 -0.42
CA VAL A 105 -18.19 6.75 -0.75
C VAL A 105 -17.53 6.15 0.47
N ILE A 106 -16.85 6.98 1.29
CA ILE A 106 -16.24 6.55 2.55
C ILE A 106 -17.30 5.95 3.48
N ASP A 107 -18.47 6.57 3.60
CA ASP A 107 -19.51 6.14 4.53
C ASP A 107 -20.19 4.83 4.09
N ALA A 108 -20.08 4.48 2.81
CA ALA A 108 -20.64 3.26 2.24
C ALA A 108 -19.69 2.04 2.33
N HIS A 109 -18.43 2.21 2.76
CA HIS A 109 -17.44 1.14 2.74
C HIS A 109 -16.61 1.09 4.02
N GLU A 110 -16.13 -0.11 4.35
CA GLU A 110 -15.23 -0.29 5.48
C GLU A 110 -13.90 0.44 5.28
N PRO A 111 -13.27 0.94 6.37
CA PRO A 111 -11.95 1.55 6.31
C PRO A 111 -10.87 0.61 5.72
N PRO A 112 -9.92 1.12 4.93
CA PRO A 112 -8.80 0.33 4.45
C PRO A 112 -7.84 -0.07 5.57
N VAL A 113 -7.18 -1.20 5.37
CA VAL A 113 -6.05 -1.66 6.19
C VAL A 113 -4.78 -1.67 5.34
N PHE A 114 -3.77 -0.91 5.76
CA PHE A 114 -2.46 -0.87 5.11
C PHE A 114 -1.43 -1.57 5.98
N GLN A 115 -1.28 -2.89 5.76
CA GLN A 115 -0.29 -3.70 6.47
C GLN A 115 0.47 -4.56 5.47
N CYS A 116 1.80 -4.52 5.56
CA CYS A 116 2.67 -5.41 4.81
C CYS A 116 3.77 -5.90 5.75
N PRO A 117 3.79 -7.20 6.11
CA PRO A 117 4.78 -7.74 7.02
C PRO A 117 6.15 -7.97 6.33
N HIS A 118 6.19 -7.89 5.00
CA HIS A 118 7.38 -8.21 4.22
C HIS A 118 8.33 -7.01 4.07
N ARG A 119 9.62 -7.31 4.05
CA ARG A 119 10.67 -6.34 3.71
C ARG A 119 10.52 -5.89 2.23
N PRO A 120 10.97 -4.67 1.87
CA PRO A 120 10.89 -4.15 0.50
C PRO A 120 11.32 -5.14 -0.59
N PHE A 121 12.49 -5.77 -0.45
CA PHE A 121 12.98 -6.77 -1.41
C PHE A 121 11.98 -7.89 -1.65
N HIS A 122 11.49 -8.49 -0.56
CA HIS A 122 10.54 -9.60 -0.59
C HIS A 122 9.21 -9.19 -1.20
N SER A 123 8.68 -8.02 -0.85
CA SER A 123 7.47 -7.45 -1.45
C SER A 123 7.60 -7.27 -2.97
N LEU A 124 8.75 -6.79 -3.45
CA LEU A 124 9.01 -6.61 -4.88
C LEU A 124 9.12 -7.95 -5.62
N VAL A 125 9.82 -8.94 -5.03
CA VAL A 125 9.88 -10.32 -5.54
C VAL A 125 8.48 -10.92 -5.67
N ARG A 126 7.68 -10.80 -4.61
CA ARG A 126 6.29 -11.28 -4.59
C ARG A 126 5.46 -10.60 -5.67
N SER A 127 5.59 -9.28 -5.82
CA SER A 127 4.92 -8.51 -6.87
C SER A 127 5.24 -9.06 -8.27
N ILE A 128 6.51 -9.27 -8.59
CA ILE A 128 6.96 -9.85 -9.88
C ILE A 128 6.32 -11.23 -10.13
N LEU A 129 6.31 -12.09 -9.10
CA LEU A 129 5.73 -13.44 -9.21
C LEU A 129 4.23 -13.41 -9.51
N TYR A 130 3.49 -12.46 -8.94
CA TYR A 130 2.04 -12.34 -9.10
C TYR A 130 1.57 -11.70 -10.42
N GLN A 131 2.45 -11.06 -11.19
CA GLN A 131 2.07 -10.39 -12.44
C GLN A 131 1.39 -11.34 -13.45
N GLN A 132 0.32 -10.89 -14.10
CA GLN A 132 -0.33 -11.59 -15.23
C GLN A 132 -0.75 -13.05 -14.94
N LEU A 133 -1.12 -13.36 -13.70
CA LEU A 133 -1.60 -14.68 -13.29
C LEU A 133 -2.90 -14.56 -12.49
N ALA A 134 -3.77 -15.57 -12.62
CA ALA A 134 -4.85 -15.80 -11.67
C ALA A 134 -4.30 -15.90 -10.24
N PHE A 135 -5.02 -15.36 -9.25
CA PHE A 135 -4.55 -15.33 -7.85
C PHE A 135 -4.11 -16.71 -7.35
N LYS A 136 -4.92 -17.75 -7.55
CA LYS A 136 -4.61 -19.14 -7.15
C LYS A 136 -3.33 -19.67 -7.81
N ALA A 137 -3.11 -19.34 -9.08
CA ALA A 137 -1.91 -19.75 -9.82
C ALA A 137 -0.67 -19.02 -9.29
N ALA A 138 -0.76 -17.71 -9.07
CA ALA A 138 0.31 -16.91 -8.49
C ALA A 138 0.68 -17.39 -7.07
N ALA A 139 -0.32 -17.67 -6.23
CA ALA A 139 -0.12 -18.21 -4.89
C ALA A 139 0.60 -19.56 -4.90
N SER A 140 0.24 -20.45 -5.84
CA SER A 140 0.93 -21.75 -6.02
C SER A 140 2.39 -21.60 -6.44
N VAL A 141 2.68 -20.69 -7.39
CA VAL A 141 4.06 -20.38 -7.81
C VAL A 141 4.85 -19.79 -6.64
N TYR A 142 4.27 -18.85 -5.91
CA TYR A 142 4.90 -18.22 -4.75
C TYR A 142 5.17 -19.21 -3.61
N SER A 143 4.22 -20.10 -3.29
CA SER A 143 4.44 -21.15 -2.29
C SER A 143 5.62 -22.05 -2.65
N ARG A 144 5.72 -22.49 -3.92
CA ARG A 144 6.86 -23.30 -4.37
C ARG A 144 8.17 -22.52 -4.36
N PHE A 145 8.13 -21.23 -4.69
CA PHE A 145 9.28 -20.33 -4.58
C PHE A 145 9.78 -20.23 -3.13
N LEU A 146 8.89 -20.07 -2.15
CA LEU A 146 9.25 -20.09 -0.74
C LEU A 146 9.86 -21.43 -0.32
N SER A 147 9.33 -22.56 -0.81
CA SER A 147 9.90 -23.87 -0.51
C SER A 147 11.35 -24.03 -0.99
N LEU A 148 11.72 -23.42 -2.13
CA LEU A 148 13.12 -23.42 -2.59
C LEU A 148 14.06 -22.64 -1.66
N LEU A 149 13.53 -21.68 -0.90
CA LEU A 149 14.29 -20.76 -0.07
C LEU A 149 14.16 -21.05 1.43
N GLY A 150 13.46 -22.12 1.82
CA GLY A 150 13.25 -22.46 3.23
C GLY A 150 12.24 -21.55 3.96
N GLY A 151 11.34 -20.90 3.22
CA GLY A 151 10.29 -20.04 3.77
C GLY A 151 10.51 -18.55 3.54
N GLU A 152 9.64 -17.73 4.13
CA GLU A 152 9.62 -16.27 3.90
C GLU A 152 10.90 -15.57 4.38
N ALA A 153 11.48 -16.02 5.50
CA ALA A 153 12.73 -15.47 6.02
C ALA A 153 13.93 -15.69 5.08
N GLY A 154 13.86 -16.68 4.18
CA GLY A 154 14.90 -16.98 3.20
C GLY A 154 14.83 -16.16 1.92
N VAL A 155 13.83 -15.29 1.76
CA VAL A 155 13.72 -14.41 0.58
C VAL A 155 14.70 -13.24 0.70
N ALA A 156 15.95 -13.49 0.33
CA ALA A 156 17.05 -12.54 0.33
C ALA A 156 17.70 -12.42 -1.07
N PRO A 157 18.36 -11.30 -1.40
CA PRO A 157 18.98 -11.08 -2.71
C PRO A 157 19.90 -12.23 -3.14
N ASP A 158 20.83 -12.64 -2.28
CA ASP A 158 21.81 -13.70 -2.59
C ASP A 158 21.13 -15.06 -2.81
N ALA A 159 20.08 -15.34 -2.03
CA ALA A 159 19.31 -16.57 -2.16
C ALA A 159 18.57 -16.62 -3.51
N VAL A 160 18.03 -15.48 -3.98
CA VAL A 160 17.39 -15.37 -5.30
C VAL A 160 18.44 -15.49 -6.43
N LEU A 161 19.63 -14.92 -6.26
CA LEU A 161 20.73 -15.04 -7.23
C LEU A 161 21.25 -16.47 -7.34
N ALA A 162 21.21 -17.25 -6.27
CA ALA A 162 21.61 -18.67 -6.26
C ALA A 162 20.64 -19.58 -7.04
N LEU A 163 19.39 -19.16 -7.26
CA LEU A 163 18.42 -19.94 -8.02
C LEU A 163 18.72 -19.88 -9.53
N THR A 164 18.89 -21.06 -10.13
CA THR A 164 19.08 -21.17 -11.58
C THR A 164 17.78 -20.90 -12.35
N PRO A 165 17.85 -20.44 -13.61
CA PRO A 165 16.67 -20.31 -14.47
C PRO A 165 15.88 -21.62 -14.61
N HIS A 166 16.56 -22.77 -14.56
CA HIS A 166 15.92 -24.09 -14.60
C HIS A 166 15.06 -24.35 -13.35
N GLN A 167 15.59 -24.13 -12.15
CA GLN A 167 14.84 -24.27 -10.90
C GLN A 167 13.60 -23.36 -10.87
N LEU A 168 13.78 -22.10 -11.29
CA LEU A 168 12.67 -21.14 -11.39
C LEU A 168 11.59 -21.62 -12.38
N ARG A 169 11.99 -22.18 -13.53
CA ARG A 169 11.04 -22.74 -14.51
C ARG A 169 10.26 -23.92 -13.93
N GLN A 170 10.90 -24.82 -13.17
CA GLN A 170 10.25 -25.99 -12.57
C GLN A 170 9.12 -25.61 -11.60
N ILE A 171 9.21 -24.45 -10.94
CA ILE A 171 8.15 -23.93 -10.07
C ILE A 171 7.13 -23.03 -10.80
N GLY A 172 7.18 -22.96 -12.13
CA GLY A 172 6.22 -22.20 -12.94
C GLY A 172 6.56 -20.71 -13.13
N VAL A 173 7.79 -20.28 -12.83
CA VAL A 173 8.25 -18.92 -13.15
C VAL A 173 8.67 -18.86 -14.61
N SER A 174 8.13 -17.90 -15.36
CA SER A 174 8.49 -17.72 -16.77
C SER A 174 9.93 -17.21 -16.92
N PRO A 175 10.62 -17.45 -18.05
CA PRO A 175 11.97 -16.94 -18.29
C PRO A 175 12.08 -15.41 -18.13
N ARG A 176 11.03 -14.69 -18.55
CA ARG A 176 10.93 -13.24 -18.41
C ARG A 176 10.90 -12.83 -16.93
N LYS A 177 10.05 -13.44 -16.11
CA LYS A 177 9.99 -13.16 -14.66
C LYS A 177 11.27 -13.58 -13.95
N ALA A 178 11.89 -14.70 -14.33
CA ALA A 178 13.19 -15.10 -13.79
C ALA A 178 14.25 -14.00 -14.03
N SER A 179 14.30 -13.43 -15.24
CA SER A 179 15.20 -12.31 -15.54
C SER A 179 14.93 -11.06 -14.68
N TYR A 180 13.67 -10.82 -14.30
CA TYR A 180 13.27 -9.68 -13.46
C TYR A 180 13.68 -9.88 -12.01
N LEU A 181 13.49 -11.09 -11.48
CA LEU A 181 13.93 -11.46 -10.14
C LEU A 181 15.45 -11.33 -10.00
N HIS A 182 16.21 -11.84 -10.98
CA HIS A 182 17.67 -11.72 -10.98
C HIS A 182 18.15 -10.28 -11.18
N ASP A 183 17.49 -9.47 -12.02
CA ASP A 183 17.84 -8.06 -12.19
C ASP A 183 17.60 -7.25 -10.91
N LEU A 184 16.48 -7.50 -10.21
CA LEU A 184 16.19 -6.92 -8.91
C LEU A 184 17.23 -7.34 -7.87
N ALA A 185 17.48 -8.64 -7.73
CA ALA A 185 18.43 -9.17 -6.75
C ALA A 185 19.86 -8.67 -6.99
N ARG A 186 20.28 -8.54 -8.25
CA ARG A 186 21.59 -7.98 -8.61
C ARG A 186 21.71 -6.51 -8.23
N LYS A 187 20.68 -5.69 -8.44
CA LYS A 187 20.69 -4.28 -7.98
C LYS A 187 20.80 -4.16 -6.45
N TYR A 188 20.29 -5.14 -5.70
CA TYR A 188 20.52 -5.21 -4.26
C TYR A 188 21.96 -5.64 -3.93
N ALA A 189 22.48 -6.66 -4.58
CA ALA A 189 23.85 -7.15 -4.38
C ALA A 189 24.91 -6.09 -4.73
N ASP A 190 24.66 -5.32 -5.79
CA ASP A 190 25.54 -4.23 -6.25
C ASP A 190 25.43 -2.95 -5.39
N GLY A 191 24.55 -2.95 -4.36
CA GLY A 191 24.34 -1.80 -3.47
C GLY A 191 23.54 -0.64 -4.06
N ILE A 192 22.98 -0.79 -5.27
CA ILE A 192 22.12 0.21 -5.93
C ILE A 192 20.79 0.34 -5.17
N LEU A 193 20.28 -0.78 -4.65
CA LEU A 193 19.06 -0.85 -3.85
C LEU A 193 19.34 -1.49 -2.49
N SER A 194 18.64 -1.04 -1.45
CA SER A 194 18.57 -1.72 -0.16
C SER A 194 17.22 -1.44 0.48
N ASP A 195 16.78 -2.31 1.39
CA ASP A 195 15.51 -2.11 2.10
C ASP A 195 15.51 -0.79 2.87
N SER A 196 16.63 -0.47 3.54
CA SER A 196 16.78 0.78 4.29
C SER A 196 16.75 2.00 3.37
N ALA A 197 17.39 1.94 2.19
CA ALA A 197 17.33 3.04 1.24
C ALA A 197 15.89 3.23 0.73
N ILE A 198 15.21 2.16 0.36
CA ILE A 198 13.84 2.23 -0.17
C ILE A 198 12.86 2.86 0.82
N VAL A 199 12.92 2.45 2.09
CA VAL A 199 12.01 2.98 3.12
C VAL A 199 12.23 4.48 3.37
N ASN A 200 13.48 4.93 3.30
CA ASN A 200 13.86 6.31 3.61
C ASN A 200 13.85 7.25 2.39
N MET A 201 13.73 6.71 1.18
CA MET A 201 13.78 7.49 -0.05
C MET A 201 12.49 8.27 -0.30
N ASP A 202 12.62 9.48 -0.84
CA ASP A 202 11.47 10.25 -1.31
C ASP A 202 10.78 9.58 -2.50
N ASP A 203 9.49 9.86 -2.64
CA ASP A 203 8.60 9.19 -3.59
C ASP A 203 9.05 9.32 -5.05
N ARG A 204 9.61 10.47 -5.44
CA ARG A 204 10.05 10.72 -6.83
C ARG A 204 11.32 9.93 -7.14
N SER A 205 12.32 9.99 -6.26
CA SER A 205 13.56 9.24 -6.42
C SER A 205 13.29 7.74 -6.38
N LEU A 206 12.39 7.28 -5.51
CA LEU A 206 12.01 5.87 -5.41
C LEU A 206 11.38 5.37 -6.72
N ALA A 207 10.45 6.15 -7.28
CA ALA A 207 9.84 5.82 -8.58
C ALA A 207 10.88 5.74 -9.70
N ALA A 208 11.80 6.70 -9.78
CA ALA A 208 12.87 6.69 -10.75
C ALA A 208 13.77 5.45 -10.61
N MET A 209 14.16 5.09 -9.38
CA MET A 209 15.03 3.93 -9.18
C MET A 209 14.34 2.60 -9.44
N LEU A 210 13.12 2.40 -8.93
CA LEU A 210 12.43 1.13 -9.08
C LEU A 210 12.01 0.86 -10.53
N THR A 211 11.75 1.90 -11.34
CA THR A 211 11.46 1.73 -12.78
C THR A 211 12.69 1.32 -13.61
N MET A 212 13.91 1.42 -13.06
CA MET A 212 15.11 0.84 -13.69
C MET A 212 15.20 -0.67 -13.53
N VAL A 213 14.41 -1.27 -12.64
CA VAL A 213 14.33 -2.73 -12.48
C VAL A 213 13.50 -3.30 -13.63
N LYS A 214 14.05 -4.31 -14.33
CA LYS A 214 13.33 -4.96 -15.42
C LYS A 214 11.99 -5.52 -14.92
N GLY A 215 10.92 -5.21 -15.64
CA GLY A 215 9.58 -5.70 -15.30
C GLY A 215 8.84 -4.92 -14.23
N ILE A 216 9.43 -3.85 -13.69
CA ILE A 216 8.76 -2.93 -12.77
C ILE A 216 8.45 -1.64 -13.51
N GLY A 217 7.17 -1.37 -13.75
CA GLY A 217 6.69 -0.13 -14.35
C GLY A 217 6.17 0.85 -13.31
N ALA A 218 5.89 2.09 -13.72
CA ALA A 218 5.39 3.15 -12.84
C ALA A 218 4.13 2.73 -12.04
N TRP A 219 3.20 2.02 -12.69
CA TRP A 219 2.03 1.47 -12.01
C TRP A 219 2.41 0.52 -10.87
N SER A 220 3.33 -0.41 -11.11
CA SER A 220 3.82 -1.35 -10.08
C SER A 220 4.52 -0.62 -8.93
N VAL A 221 5.26 0.45 -9.22
CA VAL A 221 5.88 1.28 -8.18
C VAL A 221 4.81 1.93 -7.32
N HIS A 222 3.77 2.53 -7.90
CA HIS A 222 2.69 3.11 -7.11
C HIS A 222 1.99 2.08 -6.24
N MET A 223 1.71 0.88 -6.77
CA MET A 223 1.11 -0.20 -5.97
C MET A 223 2.04 -0.61 -4.81
N PHE A 224 3.34 -0.74 -5.07
CA PHE A 224 4.33 -1.02 -4.04
C PHE A 224 4.38 0.07 -2.96
N MET A 225 4.37 1.35 -3.35
CA MET A 225 4.39 2.45 -2.39
C MET A 225 3.12 2.50 -1.53
N ILE A 226 1.95 2.25 -2.12
CA ILE A 226 0.67 2.25 -1.40
C ILE A 226 0.58 1.06 -0.46
N PHE A 227 0.82 -0.16 -0.96
CA PHE A 227 0.48 -1.38 -0.22
C PHE A 227 1.66 -1.98 0.56
N SER A 228 2.90 -1.78 0.11
CA SER A 228 4.08 -2.30 0.80
C SER A 228 4.72 -1.26 1.71
N LEU A 229 4.81 -0.01 1.27
CA LEU A 229 5.39 1.08 2.08
C LEU A 229 4.36 1.91 2.85
N ALA A 230 3.07 1.70 2.60
CA ALA A 230 1.99 2.45 3.23
C ALA A 230 2.17 3.98 3.08
N ARG A 231 2.73 4.44 1.95
CA ARG A 231 2.90 5.88 1.68
C ARG A 231 1.51 6.53 1.58
N PRO A 232 1.24 7.63 2.31
CA PRO A 232 -0.09 8.22 2.36
C PRO A 232 -0.48 8.99 1.10
N ASP A 233 0.49 9.56 0.38
CA ASP A 233 0.25 10.57 -0.65
C ASP A 233 0.59 10.13 -2.08
N VAL A 234 0.29 8.87 -2.42
CA VAL A 234 0.50 8.31 -3.76
C VAL A 234 -0.80 8.30 -4.55
N LEU A 235 -0.80 8.92 -5.73
CA LEU A 235 -1.90 8.88 -6.68
C LEU A 235 -1.53 8.00 -7.89
N PRO A 236 -2.14 6.83 -8.06
CA PRO A 236 -1.86 5.98 -9.22
C PRO A 236 -2.61 6.49 -10.45
N SER A 237 -2.19 7.63 -11.00
CA SER A 237 -2.88 8.34 -12.09
C SER A 237 -3.01 7.55 -13.40
N ALA A 238 -2.17 6.53 -13.61
CA ALA A 238 -2.24 5.62 -14.75
C ALA A 238 -3.16 4.40 -14.50
N ASP A 239 -3.63 4.18 -13.28
CA ASP A 239 -4.51 3.05 -12.95
C ASP A 239 -5.91 3.28 -13.49
N LEU A 240 -6.38 2.38 -14.36
CA LEU A 240 -7.69 2.50 -14.98
C LEU A 240 -8.83 2.39 -13.95
N GLY A 241 -8.68 1.56 -12.93
CA GLY A 241 -9.68 1.40 -11.88
C GLY A 241 -9.89 2.69 -11.09
N VAL A 242 -8.80 3.32 -10.65
CA VAL A 242 -8.85 4.61 -9.95
C VAL A 242 -9.41 5.70 -10.86
N ARG A 243 -8.99 5.76 -12.13
CA ARG A 243 -9.54 6.74 -13.09
C ARG A 243 -11.03 6.56 -13.32
N LYS A 244 -11.53 5.33 -13.44
CA LYS A 244 -12.97 5.04 -13.54
C LYS A 244 -13.71 5.39 -12.25
N GLY A 245 -13.13 5.12 -11.09
CA GLY A 245 -13.70 5.56 -9.82
C GLY A 245 -13.81 7.08 -9.74
N VAL A 246 -12.78 7.83 -10.18
CA VAL A 246 -12.83 9.30 -10.25
C VAL A 246 -13.88 9.79 -11.24
N GLN A 247 -14.01 9.13 -12.40
CA GLN A 247 -15.08 9.42 -13.35
C GLN A 247 -16.45 9.28 -12.69
N MET A 248 -16.69 8.16 -12.00
CA MET A 248 -17.95 7.90 -11.29
C MET A 248 -18.18 8.90 -10.16
N LEU A 249 -17.16 9.18 -9.35
CA LEU A 249 -17.24 10.07 -8.19
C LEU A 249 -17.69 11.48 -8.57
N TYR A 250 -17.16 12.01 -9.68
CA TYR A 250 -17.45 13.37 -10.13
C TYR A 250 -18.42 13.42 -11.32
N ALA A 251 -19.08 12.29 -11.64
CA ALA A 251 -20.00 12.17 -12.78
C ALA A 251 -19.44 12.73 -14.10
N LEU A 252 -18.17 12.44 -14.39
CA LEU A 252 -17.51 12.91 -15.62
C LEU A 252 -17.99 12.11 -16.83
N GLU A 253 -18.20 12.78 -17.97
CA GLU A 253 -18.61 12.13 -19.22
C GLU A 253 -17.60 11.07 -19.67
N ASP A 254 -16.31 11.42 -19.63
CA ASP A 254 -15.20 10.55 -20.03
C ASP A 254 -14.31 10.15 -18.86
N VAL A 255 -13.63 9.01 -19.02
CA VAL A 255 -12.56 8.58 -18.09
C VAL A 255 -11.43 9.61 -18.14
N PRO A 256 -11.15 10.34 -17.03
CA PRO A 256 -10.17 11.43 -17.02
C PRO A 256 -8.79 10.90 -17.40
N ARG A 257 -8.02 11.62 -18.22
CA ARG A 257 -6.65 11.27 -18.63
C ARG A 257 -5.70 11.32 -17.43
N PRO A 258 -4.56 10.59 -17.43
CA PRO A 258 -3.60 10.64 -16.32
C PRO A 258 -3.15 12.05 -15.96
N SER A 259 -3.00 12.94 -16.95
CA SER A 259 -2.63 14.35 -16.75
C SER A 259 -3.69 15.21 -16.05
N GLN A 260 -4.95 14.74 -16.00
CA GLN A 260 -6.04 15.45 -15.31
C GLN A 260 -6.19 15.01 -13.85
N MET A 261 -5.65 13.83 -13.51
CA MET A 261 -5.85 13.19 -12.20
C MET A 261 -5.32 14.03 -11.05
N ASP A 262 -4.14 14.65 -11.20
CA ASP A 262 -3.56 15.47 -10.13
C ASP A 262 -4.48 16.64 -9.76
N LYS A 263 -5.03 17.35 -10.74
CA LYS A 263 -5.96 18.46 -10.50
C LYS A 263 -7.27 18.00 -9.86
N LEU A 264 -7.82 16.87 -10.33
CA LEU A 264 -9.08 16.33 -9.81
C LEU A 264 -8.94 15.85 -8.36
N CYS A 265 -7.79 15.26 -8.02
CA CYS A 265 -7.55 14.62 -6.72
C CYS A 265 -6.73 15.51 -5.76
N GLU A 266 -6.52 16.79 -6.08
CA GLU A 266 -5.68 17.69 -5.28
C GLU A 266 -6.18 17.83 -3.84
N ARG A 267 -7.51 17.90 -3.67
CA ARG A 267 -8.16 17.98 -2.34
C ARG A 267 -7.88 16.78 -1.45
N TRP A 268 -7.47 15.65 -2.03
CA TRP A 268 -7.18 14.45 -1.26
C TRP A 268 -5.82 14.49 -0.59
N ARG A 269 -4.91 15.40 -1.00
CA ARG A 269 -3.62 15.56 -0.34
C ARG A 269 -3.80 15.88 1.15
N PRO A 270 -3.00 15.29 2.05
CA PRO A 270 -1.84 14.42 1.78
C PRO A 270 -2.16 12.91 1.80
N TYR A 271 -3.42 12.50 1.58
CA TYR A 271 -3.90 11.12 1.72
C TYR A 271 -4.46 10.54 0.41
N ARG A 272 -3.84 10.88 -0.73
CA ARG A 272 -4.27 10.41 -2.05
C ARG A 272 -4.34 8.89 -2.17
N SER A 273 -3.54 8.14 -1.42
CA SER A 273 -3.57 6.67 -1.42
C SER A 273 -4.85 6.10 -0.79
N VAL A 274 -5.39 6.76 0.24
CA VAL A 274 -6.68 6.39 0.82
C VAL A 274 -7.82 6.75 -0.13
N GLY A 275 -7.77 7.93 -0.77
CA GLY A 275 -8.73 8.31 -1.81
C GLY A 275 -8.76 7.32 -2.97
N ALA A 276 -7.58 6.95 -3.49
CA ALA A 276 -7.43 5.92 -4.52
C ALA A 276 -8.01 4.56 -4.10
N TRP A 277 -7.84 4.17 -2.83
CA TRP A 277 -8.41 2.93 -2.31
C TRP A 277 -9.94 2.90 -2.41
N TYR A 278 -10.61 3.99 -2.02
CA TYR A 278 -12.06 4.10 -2.14
C TYR A 278 -12.53 4.13 -3.60
N MET A 279 -11.70 4.57 -4.56
CA MET A 279 -12.05 4.49 -5.98
C MET A 279 -12.14 3.04 -6.45
N TRP A 280 -11.26 2.16 -5.98
CA TRP A 280 -11.39 0.72 -6.27
C TRP A 280 -12.63 0.11 -5.63
N ARG A 281 -13.00 0.52 -4.41
CA ARG A 281 -14.26 0.08 -3.81
C ARG A 281 -15.48 0.58 -4.58
N LEU A 282 -15.46 1.84 -5.01
CA LEU A 282 -16.56 2.45 -5.75
C LEU A 282 -16.85 1.72 -7.06
N ILE A 283 -15.82 1.27 -7.80
CA ILE A 283 -16.02 0.54 -9.06
C ILE A 283 -16.47 -0.92 -8.86
N GLU A 284 -16.17 -1.52 -7.70
CA GLU A 284 -16.61 -2.88 -7.35
C GLU A 284 -18.05 -2.88 -6.85
N SER A 285 -18.44 -1.79 -6.20
CA SER A 285 -19.78 -1.57 -5.66
C SER A 285 -20.78 -1.28 -6.77
N LYS A 286 -21.82 -2.12 -6.87
CA LYS A 286 -23.00 -1.87 -7.72
C LYS A 286 -23.91 -0.76 -7.17
N VAL A 287 -23.42 0.11 -6.28
CA VAL A 287 -24.23 1.11 -5.58
C VAL A 287 -24.63 2.22 -6.55
N PRO A 288 -25.93 2.54 -6.68
CA PRO A 288 -26.38 3.62 -7.55
C PRO A 288 -25.86 4.98 -7.09
N GLN A 289 -25.54 5.82 -8.07
CA GLN A 289 -25.02 7.18 -7.93
C GLN A 289 -25.85 8.05 -6.97
N PRO A 290 -25.24 8.89 -6.11
CA PRO A 290 -25.92 10.09 -5.64
C PRO A 290 -26.12 11.06 -6.83
N ALA A 291 -27.32 11.64 -6.93
CA ALA A 291 -27.73 12.44 -8.08
C ALA A 291 -26.81 13.64 -8.37
N PRO A 292 -26.58 13.99 -9.65
CA PRO A 292 -25.64 15.04 -10.03
C PRO A 292 -26.19 16.44 -9.67
N ALA A 293 -25.30 17.29 -9.15
CA ALA A 293 -25.54 18.74 -9.06
C ALA A 293 -24.90 19.45 -10.27
N ILE A 294 -25.76 19.82 -11.23
CA ILE A 294 -25.63 20.80 -12.33
C ILE A 294 -24.68 20.45 -13.51
N PRO A 295 -25.14 20.53 -14.78
CA PRO A 295 -24.38 20.14 -15.97
C PRO A 295 -23.63 21.32 -16.63
N VAL A 296 -22.53 21.02 -17.33
CA VAL A 296 -21.97 21.90 -18.37
C VAL A 296 -21.56 21.06 -19.60
N GLY A 297 -22.36 21.19 -20.67
CA GLY A 297 -21.85 21.40 -22.04
C GLY A 297 -21.23 20.23 -22.84
N SER A 298 -22.12 19.49 -23.51
CA SER A 298 -21.94 18.63 -24.71
C SER A 298 -20.81 19.00 -25.69
N LEU A 299 -20.10 17.99 -26.25
CA LEU A 299 -20.16 17.62 -27.68
C LEU A 299 -19.21 16.47 -28.10
N ALA A 300 -19.77 15.60 -28.96
CA ALA A 300 -19.17 14.70 -29.96
C ALA A 300 -18.83 13.23 -29.56
N LEU A 301 -19.64 12.31 -30.11
CA LEU A 301 -19.49 10.84 -30.03
C LEU A 301 -18.42 10.31 -31.01
N PRO A 302 -17.53 9.38 -30.60
CA PRO A 302 -16.66 8.64 -31.53
C PRO A 302 -17.26 7.29 -31.97
N SER A 303 -16.89 6.88 -33.19
CA SER A 303 -17.45 5.76 -33.97
C SER A 303 -17.37 4.36 -33.32
N PRO A 304 -18.24 3.41 -33.72
CA PRO A 304 -18.46 2.12 -33.04
C PRO A 304 -17.23 1.20 -32.98
N ASP A 305 -16.36 1.21 -34.00
CA ASP A 305 -15.25 0.25 -34.10
C ASP A 305 -14.11 0.55 -33.12
N GLY A 306 -13.92 1.82 -32.77
CA GLY A 306 -12.96 2.24 -31.73
C GLY A 306 -13.39 1.81 -30.33
N GLN A 307 -14.71 1.72 -30.09
CA GLN A 307 -15.27 1.31 -28.80
C GLN A 307 -15.09 -0.18 -28.55
N ILE A 308 -15.21 -1.03 -29.58
CA ILE A 308 -15.08 -2.49 -29.43
C ILE A 308 -13.63 -2.88 -29.07
N MET A 309 -12.63 -2.27 -29.70
CA MET A 309 -11.22 -2.58 -29.42
C MET A 309 -10.76 -2.06 -28.05
N LEU A 310 -11.20 -0.85 -27.67
CA LEU A 310 -10.97 -0.30 -26.32
C LEU A 310 -11.72 -1.09 -25.25
N GLN A 311 -12.94 -1.58 -25.52
CA GLN A 311 -13.71 -2.37 -24.58
C GLN A 311 -13.10 -3.76 -24.37
N GLN A 312 -12.53 -4.37 -25.42
CA GLN A 312 -11.83 -5.64 -25.31
C GLN A 312 -10.49 -5.50 -24.56
N GLN A 313 -9.74 -4.41 -24.80
CA GLN A 313 -8.52 -4.11 -24.05
C GLN A 313 -8.83 -3.71 -22.59
N GLN A 314 -9.94 -3.01 -22.34
CA GLN A 314 -10.44 -2.70 -20.99
C GLN A 314 -10.97 -3.95 -20.28
N GLN A 315 -11.56 -4.92 -20.96
CA GLN A 315 -11.95 -6.19 -20.36
C GLN A 315 -10.72 -7.03 -19.99
N GLN A 316 -9.66 -7.01 -20.79
CA GLN A 316 -8.40 -7.69 -20.42
C GLN A 316 -7.70 -7.00 -19.24
N GLN A 317 -7.69 -5.66 -19.20
CA GLN A 317 -7.17 -4.91 -18.05
C GLN A 317 -8.04 -5.08 -16.80
N GLN A 318 -9.37 -5.01 -16.92
CA GLN A 318 -10.28 -5.25 -15.79
C GLN A 318 -10.18 -6.68 -15.29
N GLN A 319 -10.05 -7.68 -16.16
CA GLN A 319 -9.79 -9.06 -15.72
C GLN A 319 -8.45 -9.17 -15.00
N GLN A 320 -7.39 -8.48 -15.45
CA GLN A 320 -6.11 -8.43 -14.72
C GLN A 320 -6.19 -7.66 -13.39
N THR A 321 -6.92 -6.54 -13.32
CA THR A 321 -7.11 -5.74 -12.09
C THR A 321 -7.99 -6.48 -11.09
N VAL A 322 -9.10 -7.09 -11.52
CA VAL A 322 -10.02 -7.87 -10.67
C VAL A 322 -9.31 -9.15 -10.17
N ILE A 323 -8.46 -9.77 -10.98
CA ILE A 323 -7.66 -10.93 -10.56
C ILE A 323 -6.57 -10.56 -9.53
N GLN A 324 -6.04 -9.33 -9.55
CA GLN A 324 -5.05 -8.87 -8.57
C GLN A 324 -5.66 -8.18 -7.34
N MET A 325 -6.92 -7.75 -7.40
CA MET A 325 -7.64 -7.09 -6.30
C MET A 325 -8.64 -7.99 -5.57
N ILE A 326 -8.97 -9.18 -6.11
CA ILE A 326 -9.64 -10.23 -5.34
C ILE A 326 -8.57 -10.95 -4.48
N ASP A 327 -8.32 -10.33 -3.31
CA ASP A 327 -8.46 -10.95 -1.97
C ASP A 327 -7.24 -10.86 -1.02
N PRO A 328 -7.29 -9.96 -0.01
CA PRO A 328 -6.89 -10.26 1.35
C PRO A 328 -8.15 -10.40 2.22
N LEU A 329 -8.51 -11.66 2.55
CA LEU A 329 -9.58 -12.11 3.46
C LEU A 329 -10.96 -12.47 2.85
N GLN A 330 -10.98 -13.51 2.04
CA GLN A 330 -12.04 -14.52 1.94
C GLN A 330 -11.39 -15.90 1.72
N MET A 331 -10.75 -16.43 2.76
CA MET A 331 -10.85 -17.84 3.15
C MET A 331 -10.10 -18.04 4.48
N LEU A 332 -10.76 -18.64 5.47
CA LEU A 332 -10.43 -19.98 6.00
C LEU A 332 -11.39 -20.36 7.16
N PRO A 333 -11.68 -21.65 7.45
CA PRO A 333 -11.40 -22.88 6.69
C PRO A 333 -12.59 -23.86 6.58
N GLY A 334 -12.40 -24.94 5.79
CA GLY A 334 -13.23 -26.15 5.76
C GLY A 334 -12.97 -26.96 4.48
N MET A 335 -11.77 -27.53 4.32
CA MET A 335 -11.49 -28.97 4.48
C MET A 335 -12.46 -29.91 3.74
N GLY A 336 -11.97 -30.35 2.58
CA GLY A 336 -12.16 -31.67 1.96
C GLY A 336 -10.89 -31.96 1.18
#